data_AF-A0A3B1CCA7-F1
#
_entry.id   AF-A0A3B1CCA7-F1
#
_cell.length_a   1.000
_cell.length_b   1.000
_cell.length_c   1.000
_cell.angle_alpha   90.00
_cell.angle_beta   90.00
_cell.angle_gamma   90.00
#
_symmetry.space_group_name_H-M   'P 1'
#
loop_
_entity.id
_entity.type
_entity.pdbx_description
1 polymer ?
#
loop_
_entity_poly.entity_id
_entity_poly.type
_entity_poly.pdbx_seq_one_letter_code
_entity_poly.pdbx_strand_id
1 'polypeptide(L)'
;MVFGLFGKKKEEPAKVTEESSADELEPKKSGFFKRLSTGLTKTRKNLNDGFDRLIGSHAKLDDDFMDELEEVLLSADIGVDITMRIVSNLRLDVKKNLLKDTAQVVAFVKKELVAIITQDVTDHAVETDEKPYVVLVIGVNGSGKTTTIGKMTAKLTAEGKTVLISAADTFRAAAIDQLEEWAKRSNADLVRHQPGSDPSAVVFDGLKAATARGHDVMIADTAGRLHNKANLMEELKKIKKIMGRENPGAPHETLLVLDGATGQNAVNQARVFHDEVGVTGIVLTKLDGTAKGGVVINIMEKLRIPVKLIGIGEGIDDLREFNAKDFVDAIFTGVAVGSEEQE
;
A
#
# COMPACT_ATOMS: atom_id res chain seq x y z
N MET A 1 16.63 -0.31 11.64
CA MET A 1 17.19 -1.20 10.60
C MET A 1 16.03 -2.06 10.16
N VAL A 2 15.68 -2.08 8.87
CA VAL A 2 14.56 -2.89 8.37
C VAL A 2 15.09 -3.75 7.22
N PHE A 3 15.31 -5.04 7.48
CA PHE A 3 15.59 -6.06 6.48
C PHE A 3 14.27 -6.70 6.06
N GLY A 4 13.58 -6.08 5.10
CA GLY A 4 12.37 -6.63 4.47
C GLY A 4 12.60 -7.02 3.00
N LEU A 5 11.57 -7.63 2.39
CA LEU A 5 11.46 -8.01 0.96
C LEU A 5 11.99 -6.93 -0.02
N PHE A 6 11.95 -5.66 0.41
CA PHE A 6 12.54 -4.50 -0.27
C PHE A 6 13.61 -3.87 0.63
N GLY A 7 14.80 -4.47 0.67
CA GLY A 7 15.89 -4.02 1.53
C GLY A 7 16.29 -2.57 1.27
N LYS A 8 16.55 -1.79 2.33
CA LYS A 8 17.21 -0.48 2.20
C LYS A 8 18.58 -0.66 1.55
N LYS A 9 18.88 0.14 0.51
CA LYS A 9 20.25 0.35 0.04
C LYS A 9 21.15 0.69 1.23
N LYS A 10 22.14 -0.15 1.52
CA LYS A 10 23.29 0.21 2.37
C LYS A 10 24.07 1.29 1.64
N GLU A 11 24.11 2.51 2.18
CA GLU A 11 25.15 3.46 1.86
C GLU A 11 26.44 2.99 2.54
N GLU A 12 27.28 2.26 1.80
CA GLU A 12 28.70 2.14 2.13
C GLU A 12 29.45 3.34 1.50
N PRO A 13 30.48 3.89 2.17
CA PRO A 13 31.18 5.05 1.67
C PRO A 13 32.04 4.63 0.48
N ALA A 14 31.54 4.87 -0.73
CA ALA A 14 32.32 4.70 -1.94
C ALA A 14 33.43 5.76 -1.96
N LYS A 15 34.68 5.29 -2.04
CA LYS A 15 35.85 6.11 -2.36
C LYS A 15 35.57 6.86 -3.66
N VAL A 16 35.76 8.17 -3.60
CA VAL A 16 35.66 9.10 -4.73
C VAL A 16 36.67 8.71 -5.80
N THR A 17 36.18 8.20 -6.92
CA THR A 17 36.79 8.41 -8.23
C THR A 17 35.78 9.20 -9.04
N GLU A 18 36.17 10.43 -9.35
CA GLU A 18 35.40 11.39 -10.14
C GLU A 18 35.16 10.87 -11.56
N GLU A 19 34.11 11.42 -12.19
CA GLU A 19 33.60 11.19 -13.55
C GLU A 19 32.58 10.05 -13.74
N SER A 20 31.31 10.33 -13.44
CA SER A 20 30.17 9.86 -14.24
C SER A 20 28.88 10.65 -13.93
N SER A 21 28.40 11.35 -14.98
CA SER A 21 27.12 12.05 -15.21
C SER A 21 25.99 11.91 -14.17
N ALA A 22 25.62 13.04 -13.58
CA ALA A 22 24.52 13.22 -12.62
C ALA A 22 23.11 13.34 -13.25
N ASP A 23 22.91 12.97 -14.52
CA ASP A 23 21.67 13.32 -15.26
C ASP A 23 20.64 12.18 -15.45
N GLU A 24 20.87 10.97 -14.93
CA GLU A 24 19.98 9.82 -15.19
C GLU A 24 18.99 9.44 -14.06
N LEU A 25 19.07 10.06 -12.87
CA LEU A 25 18.25 9.66 -11.71
C LEU A 25 16.99 10.52 -11.46
N GLU A 26 16.95 11.74 -12.00
CA GLU A 26 15.84 12.70 -11.84
C GLU A 26 14.54 12.38 -12.63
N PRO A 27 14.55 11.80 -13.86
CA PRO A 27 13.32 11.71 -14.66
C PRO A 27 12.30 10.67 -14.16
N LYS A 28 12.73 9.63 -13.43
CA LYS A 28 11.84 8.56 -12.94
C LYS A 28 10.99 8.94 -11.72
N LYS A 29 11.49 9.82 -10.84
CA LYS A 29 10.72 10.32 -9.68
C LYS A 29 9.61 11.26 -10.11
N SER A 30 9.93 12.21 -11.00
CA SER A 30 8.98 13.15 -11.60
C SER A 30 7.84 12.43 -12.34
N GLY A 31 8.16 11.42 -13.17
CA GLY A 31 7.16 10.64 -13.90
C GLY A 31 6.18 9.87 -13.00
N PHE A 32 6.67 9.28 -11.90
CA PHE A 32 5.82 8.55 -10.96
C PHE A 32 4.94 9.49 -10.13
N PHE A 33 5.50 10.55 -9.54
CA PHE A 33 4.71 11.51 -8.78
C PHE A 33 3.59 12.09 -9.64
N LYS A 34 3.89 12.38 -10.93
CA LYS A 34 2.88 12.78 -11.91
C LYS A 34 1.79 11.72 -12.09
N ARG A 35 2.15 10.43 -12.22
CA ARG A 35 1.14 9.35 -12.34
C ARG A 35 0.33 9.15 -11.06
N LEU A 36 0.95 9.21 -9.88
CA LEU A 36 0.28 9.14 -8.58
C LEU A 36 -0.71 10.31 -8.43
N SER A 37 -0.26 11.54 -8.71
CA SER A 37 -1.10 12.74 -8.71
C SER A 37 -2.25 12.62 -9.73
N THR A 38 -1.99 12.07 -10.92
CA THR A 38 -3.03 11.78 -11.91
C THR A 38 -4.03 10.76 -11.39
N GLY A 39 -3.57 9.68 -10.74
CA GLY A 39 -4.47 8.67 -10.19
C GLY A 39 -5.41 9.25 -9.13
N LEU A 40 -4.88 10.14 -8.29
CA LEU A 40 -5.61 10.80 -7.21
C LEU A 40 -6.38 12.05 -7.64
N THR A 41 -6.51 12.34 -8.94
CA THR A 41 -7.09 13.60 -9.47
C THR A 41 -8.46 13.91 -8.87
N LYS A 42 -9.34 12.93 -8.68
CA LYS A 42 -10.68 13.18 -8.11
C LYS A 42 -10.61 13.55 -6.62
N THR A 43 -9.83 12.82 -5.83
CA THR A 43 -9.62 13.15 -4.40
C THR A 43 -9.00 14.54 -4.26
N ARG A 44 -7.97 14.81 -5.08
CA ARG A 44 -7.30 16.11 -5.13
C ARG A 44 -8.26 17.23 -5.48
N LYS A 45 -9.10 17.05 -6.50
CA LYS A 45 -10.09 18.06 -6.89
C LYS A 45 -11.06 18.35 -5.75
N ASN A 46 -11.61 17.33 -5.10
CA ASN A 46 -12.56 17.53 -3.98
C ASN A 46 -11.91 18.30 -2.81
N LEU A 47 -10.66 17.97 -2.48
CA LEU A 47 -9.93 18.69 -1.44
C LEU A 47 -9.59 20.12 -1.87
N ASN A 48 -9.05 20.32 -3.08
CA ASN A 48 -8.72 21.65 -3.57
C ASN A 48 -9.95 22.55 -3.63
N ASP A 49 -11.05 22.08 -4.22
CA ASP A 49 -12.31 22.84 -4.29
C ASP A 49 -12.83 23.18 -2.87
N GLY A 50 -12.68 22.26 -1.92
CA GLY A 50 -13.07 22.46 -0.52
C GLY A 50 -12.19 23.48 0.20
N PHE A 51 -10.86 23.38 0.05
CA PHE A 51 -9.91 24.32 0.65
C PHE A 51 -10.01 25.71 0.01
N ASP A 52 -10.18 25.81 -1.32
CA ASP A 52 -10.36 27.10 -2.01
C ASP A 52 -11.65 27.80 -1.54
N ARG A 53 -12.73 27.03 -1.34
CA ARG A 53 -13.98 27.56 -0.76
C ARG A 53 -13.76 28.05 0.66
N LEU A 54 -13.13 27.25 1.50
CA LEU A 54 -12.80 27.56 2.89
C LEU A 54 -11.93 28.83 3.01
N ILE A 55 -10.96 28.99 2.10
CA ILE A 55 -10.11 30.19 2.00
C ILE A 55 -10.93 31.42 1.60
N GLY A 56 -11.85 31.26 0.65
CA GLY A 56 -12.66 32.36 0.13
C GLY A 56 -13.78 32.82 1.08
N SER A 57 -14.30 31.93 1.92
CA SER A 57 -15.44 32.20 2.81
C SER A 57 -15.04 32.79 4.17
N HIS A 58 -13.81 32.55 4.64
CA HIS A 58 -13.40 32.90 6.00
C HIS A 58 -12.22 33.87 6.04
N ALA A 59 -12.41 35.00 6.73
CA ALA A 59 -11.35 35.98 6.97
C ALA A 59 -10.49 35.66 8.21
N LYS A 60 -10.94 34.73 9.06
CA LYS A 60 -10.31 34.34 10.32
C LYS A 60 -10.40 32.84 10.52
N LEU A 61 -9.51 32.31 11.34
CA LEU A 61 -9.50 30.91 11.77
C LEU A 61 -10.35 30.75 13.04
N ASP A 62 -11.67 30.92 12.91
CA ASP A 62 -12.65 30.80 14.01
C ASP A 62 -13.32 29.41 14.02
N ASP A 63 -14.34 29.23 14.87
CA ASP A 63 -15.02 27.94 15.00
C ASP A 63 -15.78 27.55 13.71
N ASP A 64 -16.35 28.52 12.97
CA ASP A 64 -17.04 28.25 11.71
C ASP A 64 -16.05 27.75 10.64
N PHE A 65 -14.84 28.32 10.57
CA PHE A 65 -13.76 27.80 9.73
C PHE A 65 -13.40 26.34 10.08
N MET A 66 -13.34 26.01 11.37
CA MET A 66 -12.97 24.68 11.84
C MET A 66 -14.02 23.63 11.46
N ASP A 67 -15.30 24.00 11.57
CA ASP A 67 -16.42 23.13 11.23
C ASP A 67 -16.47 22.87 9.71
N GLU A 68 -16.22 23.90 8.88
CA GLU A 68 -16.13 23.71 7.43
C GLU A 68 -14.88 22.92 7.01
N LEU A 69 -13.74 23.09 7.69
CA LEU A 69 -12.55 22.26 7.49
C LEU A 69 -12.84 20.79 7.80
N GLU A 70 -13.59 20.51 8.88
CA GLU A 70 -14.03 19.16 9.21
C GLU A 70 -14.83 18.53 8.06
N GLU A 71 -15.80 19.26 7.51
CA GLU A 71 -16.60 18.79 6.37
C GLU A 71 -15.72 18.47 5.15
N VAL A 72 -14.76 19.34 4.83
CA VAL A 72 -13.83 19.13 3.71
C VAL A 72 -13.02 17.84 3.90
N LEU A 73 -12.43 17.63 5.08
CA LEU A 73 -11.63 16.44 5.37
C LEU A 73 -12.47 15.16 5.37
N LEU A 74 -13.69 15.21 5.90
CA LEU A 74 -14.63 14.08 5.88
C LEU A 74 -15.06 13.72 4.45
N SER A 75 -15.31 14.71 3.60
CA SER A 75 -15.70 14.50 2.19
C SER A 75 -14.62 13.80 1.36
N ALA A 76 -13.35 13.87 1.81
CA ALA A 76 -12.20 13.21 1.20
C ALA A 76 -11.95 11.78 1.72
N ASP A 77 -12.85 11.21 2.51
CA ASP A 77 -12.75 9.88 3.13
C ASP A 77 -11.58 9.73 4.13
N ILE A 78 -11.08 10.83 4.72
CA ILE A 78 -10.01 10.79 5.75
C ILE A 78 -10.52 10.09 7.03
N GLY A 79 -11.79 10.29 7.37
CA GLY A 79 -12.47 9.61 8.49
C GLY A 79 -12.58 10.46 9.75
N VAL A 80 -13.64 10.19 10.52
CA VAL A 80 -14.07 11.00 11.67
C VAL A 80 -12.97 11.16 12.72
N ASP A 81 -12.38 10.05 13.18
CA ASP A 81 -11.40 10.08 14.27
C ASP A 81 -10.16 10.92 13.92
N ILE A 82 -9.66 10.79 12.68
CA ILE A 82 -8.51 11.52 12.16
C ILE A 82 -8.86 12.99 11.97
N THR A 83 -10.00 13.29 11.35
CA THR A 83 -10.46 14.67 11.15
C THR A 83 -10.61 15.39 12.49
N MET A 84 -11.27 14.78 13.46
CA MET A 84 -11.44 15.34 14.81
C MET A 84 -10.10 15.64 15.48
N ARG A 85 -9.11 14.75 15.34
CA ARG A 85 -7.75 14.95 15.86
C ARG A 85 -7.07 16.14 15.20
N ILE A 86 -7.11 16.22 13.86
CA ILE A 86 -6.50 17.32 13.09
C ILE A 86 -7.13 18.66 13.47
N VAL A 87 -8.46 18.75 13.48
CA VAL A 87 -9.18 19.98 13.81
C VAL A 87 -8.92 20.40 15.26
N SER A 88 -8.92 19.46 16.21
CA SER A 88 -8.61 19.75 17.61
C SER A 88 -7.19 20.29 17.79
N ASN A 89 -6.20 19.67 17.13
CA ASN A 89 -4.81 20.14 17.19
C ASN A 89 -4.65 21.51 16.51
N LEU A 90 -5.33 21.72 15.39
CA LEU A 90 -5.33 23.01 14.69
C LEU A 90 -5.91 24.12 15.58
N ARG A 91 -7.04 23.88 16.27
CA ARG A 91 -7.62 24.84 17.23
C ARG A 91 -6.63 25.23 18.34
N LEU A 92 -5.82 24.29 18.81
CA LEU A 92 -4.80 24.57 19.83
C LEU A 92 -3.67 25.46 19.29
N ASP A 93 -3.23 25.25 18.07
CA ASP A 93 -2.12 26.00 17.47
C ASP A 93 -2.55 27.41 17.00
N VAL A 94 -3.79 27.56 16.53
CA VAL A 94 -4.40 28.87 16.27
C VAL A 94 -4.49 29.69 17.56
N LYS A 95 -4.95 29.09 18.67
CA LYS A 95 -5.00 29.78 19.99
C LYS A 95 -3.63 30.25 20.49
N LYS A 96 -2.55 29.60 20.06
CA LYS A 96 -1.17 29.98 20.37
C LYS A 96 -0.59 31.03 19.40
N ASN A 97 -1.39 31.55 18.46
CA ASN A 97 -0.95 32.43 17.36
C ASN A 97 0.16 31.83 16.48
N LEU A 98 0.19 30.50 16.33
CA LEU A 98 1.19 29.79 15.52
C LEU A 98 0.82 29.75 14.03
N LEU A 99 -0.44 30.00 13.68
CA LEU A 99 -0.97 29.94 12.32
C LEU A 99 -1.76 31.22 12.04
N LYS A 100 -1.44 31.87 10.91
CA LYS A 100 -1.91 33.22 10.54
C LYS A 100 -2.56 33.25 9.16
N ASP A 101 -2.28 32.27 8.31
CA ASP A 101 -2.83 32.18 6.97
C ASP A 101 -3.19 30.73 6.60
N THR A 102 -3.92 30.58 5.50
CA THR A 102 -4.43 29.27 5.09
C THR A 102 -3.38 28.37 4.45
N ALA A 103 -2.29 28.93 3.92
CA ALA A 103 -1.15 28.14 3.45
C ALA A 103 -0.51 27.38 4.62
N GLN A 104 -0.40 28.03 5.78
CA GLN A 104 0.05 27.41 7.02
C GLN A 104 -0.94 26.35 7.54
N VAL A 105 -2.26 26.54 7.36
CA VAL A 105 -3.26 25.51 7.69
C VAL A 105 -3.07 24.27 6.81
N VAL A 106 -2.92 24.43 5.49
CA VAL A 106 -2.70 23.30 4.57
C VAL A 106 -1.40 22.56 4.93
N ALA A 107 -0.32 23.30 5.20
CA ALA A 107 0.95 22.72 5.65
C ALA A 107 0.80 21.97 6.98
N PHE A 108 0.04 22.52 7.93
CA PHE A 108 -0.28 21.88 9.20
C PHE A 108 -1.04 20.57 8.98
N VAL A 109 -2.12 20.58 8.19
CA VAL A 109 -2.92 19.39 7.89
C VAL A 109 -2.06 18.30 7.24
N LYS A 110 -1.22 18.66 6.26
CA LYS A 110 -0.27 17.72 5.64
C LYS A 110 0.66 17.09 6.67
N LYS A 111 1.24 17.91 7.56
CA LYS A 111 2.15 17.45 8.60
C LYS A 111 1.47 16.50 9.57
N GLU A 112 0.27 16.84 10.04
CA GLU A 112 -0.51 15.97 10.92
C GLU A 112 -0.88 14.65 10.23
N LEU A 113 -1.26 14.68 8.96
CA LEU A 113 -1.55 13.47 8.20
C LEU A 113 -0.33 12.58 8.05
N VAL A 114 0.83 13.13 7.68
CA VAL A 114 2.08 12.36 7.62
C VAL A 114 2.43 11.78 8.98
N ALA A 115 2.27 12.55 10.06
CA ALA A 115 2.51 12.07 11.41
C ALA A 115 1.59 10.89 11.75
N ILE A 116 0.28 11.00 11.50
CA ILE A 116 -0.71 9.94 11.71
C ILE A 116 -0.36 8.68 10.91
N ILE A 117 -0.01 8.83 9.63
CA ILE A 117 0.33 7.70 8.75
C ILE A 117 1.62 7.00 9.19
N THR A 118 2.57 7.74 9.76
CA THR A 118 3.90 7.20 10.12
C THR A 118 4.01 6.78 11.58
N GLN A 119 3.09 7.23 12.43
CA GLN A 119 3.08 6.95 13.85
C GLN A 119 2.63 5.51 14.12
N ASP A 120 3.30 4.84 15.07
CA ASP A 120 2.91 3.53 15.62
C ASP A 120 2.72 2.39 14.60
N VAL A 121 3.28 2.54 13.39
CA VAL A 121 3.30 1.48 12.38
C VAL A 121 4.32 0.43 12.79
N THR A 122 3.83 -0.70 13.29
CA THR A 122 4.69 -1.85 13.57
C THR A 122 4.76 -2.71 12.32
N ASP A 123 5.94 -2.79 11.70
CA ASP A 123 6.15 -3.78 10.64
C ASP A 123 6.24 -5.16 11.30
N HIS A 124 5.21 -5.97 11.10
CA HIS A 124 5.13 -7.34 11.61
C HIS A 124 5.74 -8.36 10.64
N ALA A 125 6.35 -7.92 9.54
CA ALA A 125 7.09 -8.83 8.67
C ALA A 125 8.28 -9.43 9.42
N VAL A 126 8.52 -10.72 9.18
CA VAL A 126 9.67 -11.42 9.76
C VAL A 126 10.91 -11.06 8.95
N GLU A 127 11.82 -10.31 9.57
CA GLU A 127 13.12 -10.02 8.98
C GLU A 127 14.02 -11.27 9.07
N THR A 128 14.38 -11.83 7.92
CA THR A 128 15.25 -13.01 7.85
C THR A 128 16.02 -13.05 6.54
N ASP A 129 17.21 -13.64 6.58
CA ASP A 129 18.00 -14.00 5.41
C ASP A 129 17.73 -15.45 4.95
N GLU A 130 16.85 -16.17 5.66
CA GLU A 130 16.44 -17.53 5.32
C GLU A 130 15.65 -17.57 4.00
N LYS A 131 15.94 -18.60 3.18
CA LYS A 131 15.33 -18.78 1.86
C LYS A 131 14.49 -20.06 1.79
N PRO A 132 13.34 -20.04 1.11
CA PRO A 132 12.75 -18.88 0.46
C PRO A 132 12.09 -17.92 1.46
N TYR A 133 12.14 -16.61 1.20
CA TYR A 133 11.25 -15.65 1.86
C TYR A 133 9.84 -15.86 1.32
N VAL A 134 8.89 -16.11 2.21
CA VAL A 134 7.54 -16.60 1.88
C VAL A 134 6.51 -15.49 2.07
N VAL A 135 5.88 -15.10 0.97
CA VAL A 135 4.82 -14.09 0.92
C VAL A 135 3.48 -14.75 0.66
N LEU A 136 2.52 -14.59 1.57
CA LEU A 136 1.14 -14.99 1.40
C LEU A 136 0.31 -13.77 0.98
N VAL A 137 -0.27 -13.80 -0.22
CA VAL A 137 -1.11 -12.70 -0.73
C VAL A 137 -2.58 -13.05 -0.58
N ILE A 138 -3.31 -12.23 0.17
CA ILE A 138 -4.73 -12.42 0.50
C ILE A 138 -5.58 -11.20 0.15
N GLY A 139 -6.89 -11.34 0.22
CA GLY A 139 -7.86 -10.29 -0.09
C GLY A 139 -9.02 -10.77 -0.93
N VAL A 140 -9.98 -9.89 -1.20
CA VAL A 140 -11.22 -10.26 -1.89
C VAL A 140 -11.06 -10.43 -3.40
N ASN A 141 -12.03 -11.06 -4.05
CA ASN A 141 -12.07 -11.12 -5.51
C ASN A 141 -12.17 -9.71 -6.10
N GLY A 142 -11.44 -9.47 -7.18
CA GLY A 142 -11.42 -8.17 -7.85
C GLY A 142 -10.55 -7.10 -7.17
N SER A 143 -9.93 -7.36 -6.00
CA SER A 143 -9.02 -6.39 -5.37
C SER A 143 -7.65 -6.27 -6.04
N GLY A 144 -7.36 -7.10 -7.05
CA GLY A 144 -6.11 -7.04 -7.80
C GLY A 144 -4.97 -7.92 -7.26
N LYS A 145 -5.27 -8.98 -6.48
CA LYS A 145 -4.28 -9.94 -5.97
C LYS A 145 -3.36 -10.52 -7.05
N THR A 146 -3.93 -11.21 -8.03
CA THR A 146 -3.18 -11.87 -9.11
C THR A 146 -2.32 -10.88 -9.90
N THR A 147 -2.86 -9.69 -10.19
CA THR A 147 -2.10 -8.61 -10.83
C THR A 147 -0.96 -8.09 -9.94
N THR A 148 -1.20 -7.95 -8.64
CA THR A 148 -0.18 -7.54 -7.66
C THR A 148 0.95 -8.55 -7.60
N ILE A 149 0.64 -9.85 -7.53
CA ILE A 149 1.62 -10.95 -7.54
C ILE A 149 2.46 -10.89 -8.81
N GLY A 150 1.84 -10.69 -9.97
CA GLY A 150 2.53 -10.54 -11.24
C GLY A 150 3.52 -9.38 -11.25
N LYS A 151 3.08 -8.19 -10.81
CA LYS A 151 3.94 -7.00 -10.72
C LYS A 151 5.06 -7.16 -9.69
N MET A 152 4.76 -7.74 -8.53
CA MET A 152 5.78 -8.06 -7.51
C MET A 152 6.82 -9.03 -8.05
N THR A 153 6.37 -10.07 -8.76
CA THR A 153 7.27 -11.05 -9.39
C THR A 153 8.20 -10.35 -10.37
N ALA A 154 7.65 -9.54 -11.29
CA ALA A 154 8.44 -8.80 -12.25
C ALA A 154 9.45 -7.84 -11.60
N LYS A 155 9.05 -7.13 -10.54
CA LYS A 155 9.95 -6.25 -9.77
C LYS A 155 11.10 -7.05 -9.14
N LEU A 156 10.79 -8.13 -8.44
CA LEU A 156 11.78 -8.96 -7.76
C LEU A 156 12.74 -9.65 -8.73
N THR A 157 12.26 -10.16 -9.87
CA THR A 157 13.14 -10.76 -10.87
C THR A 157 14.00 -9.73 -11.60
N ALA A 158 13.47 -8.52 -11.84
CA ALA A 158 14.28 -7.39 -12.34
C ALA A 158 15.37 -6.95 -11.35
N GLU A 159 15.16 -7.14 -10.04
CA GLU A 159 16.15 -6.95 -8.98
C GLU A 159 17.13 -8.14 -8.84
N GLY A 160 17.02 -9.14 -9.71
CA GLY A 160 17.91 -10.31 -9.75
C GLY A 160 17.53 -11.43 -8.77
N LYS A 161 16.37 -11.37 -8.12
CA LYS A 161 15.87 -12.43 -7.24
C LYS A 161 15.27 -13.58 -8.06
N THR A 162 15.51 -14.80 -7.62
CA THR A 162 14.83 -15.99 -8.12
C THR A 162 13.47 -16.15 -7.41
N VAL A 163 12.39 -16.20 -8.18
CA VAL A 163 11.02 -16.19 -7.65
C VAL A 163 10.26 -17.45 -8.07
N LEU A 164 9.52 -18.04 -7.13
CA LEU A 164 8.53 -19.09 -7.39
C LEU A 164 7.14 -18.62 -6.98
N ILE A 165 6.17 -18.74 -7.89
CA ILE A 165 4.76 -18.47 -7.63
C ILE A 165 4.03 -19.78 -7.31
N SER A 166 3.19 -19.78 -6.28
CA SER A 166 2.25 -20.87 -5.99
C SER A 166 0.82 -20.41 -6.25
N ALA A 167 0.18 -21.00 -7.26
CA ALA A 167 -1.17 -20.64 -7.69
C ALA A 167 -2.24 -21.34 -6.86
N ALA A 168 -2.43 -20.90 -5.61
CA ALA A 168 -3.39 -21.51 -4.69
C ALA A 168 -4.82 -20.93 -4.80
N ASP A 169 -5.12 -19.98 -5.70
CA ASP A 169 -6.50 -19.70 -6.15
C ASP A 169 -6.97 -20.81 -7.10
N THR A 170 -7.15 -22.02 -6.56
CA THR A 170 -7.43 -23.23 -7.34
C THR A 170 -8.84 -23.22 -7.95
N PHE A 171 -9.75 -22.38 -7.47
CA PHE A 171 -11.12 -22.31 -7.97
C PHE A 171 -11.26 -21.54 -9.29
N ARG A 172 -10.30 -20.68 -9.62
CA ARG A 172 -10.38 -19.80 -10.79
C ARG A 172 -9.32 -20.21 -11.82
N ALA A 173 -9.72 -21.05 -12.78
CA ALA A 173 -8.84 -21.46 -13.89
C ALA A 173 -8.18 -20.25 -14.58
N ALA A 174 -8.95 -19.21 -14.88
CA ALA A 174 -8.43 -17.98 -15.47
C ALA A 174 -7.38 -17.25 -14.60
N ALA A 175 -7.44 -17.37 -13.27
CA ALA A 175 -6.43 -16.79 -12.40
C ALA A 175 -5.11 -17.57 -12.48
N ILE A 176 -5.19 -18.90 -12.57
CA ILE A 176 -4.03 -19.77 -12.79
C ILE A 176 -3.37 -19.46 -14.13
N ASP A 177 -4.17 -19.34 -15.21
CA ASP A 177 -3.65 -19.02 -16.55
C ASP A 177 -3.00 -17.63 -16.57
N GLN A 178 -3.62 -16.64 -15.91
CA GLN A 178 -3.05 -15.31 -15.77
C GLN A 178 -1.71 -15.33 -15.01
N LEU A 179 -1.59 -16.11 -13.93
CA LEU A 179 -0.32 -16.27 -13.22
C LEU A 179 0.75 -16.97 -14.07
N GLU A 180 0.36 -17.91 -14.91
CA GLU A 180 1.28 -18.57 -15.84
C GLU A 180 1.87 -17.59 -16.85
N GLU A 181 1.07 -16.67 -17.39
CA GLU A 181 1.57 -15.60 -18.24
C GLU A 181 2.53 -14.66 -17.50
N TRP A 182 2.19 -14.28 -16.27
CA TRP A 182 3.08 -13.46 -15.43
C TRP A 182 4.40 -14.15 -15.11
N ALA A 183 4.37 -15.44 -14.78
CA ALA A 183 5.55 -16.24 -14.50
C ALA A 183 6.47 -16.31 -15.74
N LYS A 184 5.91 -16.64 -16.91
CA LYS A 184 6.63 -16.67 -18.18
C LYS A 184 7.26 -15.32 -18.52
N ARG A 185 6.50 -14.23 -18.40
CA ARG A 185 6.97 -12.87 -18.69
C ARG A 185 8.08 -12.41 -17.77
N SER A 186 8.09 -12.89 -16.53
CA SER A 186 9.04 -12.46 -15.49
C SER A 186 10.20 -13.43 -15.29
N ASN A 187 10.27 -14.52 -16.09
CA ASN A 187 11.22 -15.62 -15.91
C ASN A 187 11.21 -16.20 -14.48
N ALA A 188 10.00 -16.40 -13.95
CA ALA A 188 9.76 -17.00 -12.64
C ALA A 188 9.15 -18.40 -12.77
N ASP A 189 9.37 -19.24 -11.75
CA ASP A 189 8.78 -20.57 -11.69
C ASP A 189 7.34 -20.51 -11.20
N LEU A 190 6.50 -21.46 -11.64
CA LEU A 190 5.11 -21.60 -11.21
C LEU A 190 4.84 -23.03 -10.73
N VAL A 191 4.24 -23.15 -9.55
CA VAL A 191 3.60 -24.37 -9.07
C VAL A 191 2.09 -24.19 -9.10
N ARG A 192 1.41 -25.12 -9.78
CA ARG A 192 -0.05 -25.15 -9.91
C ARG A 192 -0.55 -26.59 -9.95
N HIS A 193 -1.77 -26.81 -9.46
CA HIS A 193 -2.50 -28.06 -9.64
C HIS A 193 -3.70 -27.85 -10.58
N GLN A 194 -4.51 -28.89 -10.77
CA GLN A 194 -5.75 -28.79 -11.53
C GLN A 194 -6.78 -27.89 -10.80
N PRO A 195 -7.66 -27.19 -11.53
CA PRO A 195 -8.73 -26.42 -10.91
C PRO A 195 -9.57 -27.25 -9.92
N GLY A 196 -9.89 -26.68 -8.76
CA GLY A 196 -10.61 -27.35 -7.67
C GLY A 196 -9.73 -28.17 -6.72
N SER A 197 -8.42 -28.22 -6.93
CA SER A 197 -7.47 -28.86 -6.00
C SER A 197 -7.41 -28.15 -4.65
N ASP A 198 -6.95 -28.83 -3.60
CA ASP A 198 -6.73 -28.23 -2.27
C ASP A 198 -5.64 -27.14 -2.33
N PRO A 199 -5.96 -25.86 -2.06
CA PRO A 199 -4.99 -24.75 -2.06
C PRO A 199 -3.78 -25.02 -1.16
N SER A 200 -4.03 -25.66 -0.02
CA SER A 200 -2.99 -26.02 0.95
C SER A 200 -1.95 -26.99 0.38
N ALA A 201 -2.37 -27.89 -0.52
CA ALA A 201 -1.45 -28.81 -1.19
C ALA A 201 -0.57 -28.07 -2.20
N VAL A 202 -1.14 -27.13 -2.97
CA VAL A 202 -0.37 -26.31 -3.92
C VAL A 202 0.71 -25.47 -3.21
N VAL A 203 0.38 -24.94 -2.02
CA VAL A 203 1.35 -24.20 -1.20
C VAL A 203 2.43 -25.12 -0.64
N PHE A 204 2.07 -26.31 -0.15
CA PHE A 204 3.04 -27.29 0.33
C PHE A 204 4.04 -27.67 -0.76
N ASP A 205 3.56 -28.04 -1.95
CA ASP A 205 4.42 -28.42 -3.07
C ASP A 205 5.23 -27.23 -3.59
N GLY A 206 4.64 -26.03 -3.56
CA GLY A 206 5.34 -24.77 -3.85
C GLY A 206 6.52 -24.52 -2.92
N LEU A 207 6.35 -24.72 -1.61
CA LEU A 207 7.43 -24.57 -0.63
C LEU A 207 8.53 -25.62 -0.85
N LYS A 208 8.16 -26.88 -1.04
CA LYS A 208 9.13 -27.95 -1.33
C LYS A 208 9.94 -27.64 -2.58
N ALA A 209 9.29 -27.20 -3.66
CA ALA A 209 9.96 -26.81 -4.88
C ALA A 209 10.86 -25.58 -4.67
N ALA A 210 10.37 -24.55 -3.97
CA ALA A 210 11.11 -23.33 -3.70
C ALA A 210 12.39 -23.60 -2.90
N THR A 211 12.29 -24.40 -1.84
CA THR A 211 13.44 -24.83 -1.02
C THR A 211 14.40 -25.71 -1.82
N ALA A 212 13.91 -26.73 -2.52
CA ALA A 212 14.77 -27.68 -3.24
C ALA A 212 15.56 -27.03 -4.39
N ARG A 213 14.97 -26.01 -5.04
CA ARG A 213 15.61 -25.26 -6.13
C ARG A 213 16.38 -24.03 -5.64
N GLY A 214 16.33 -23.72 -4.34
CA GLY A 214 17.05 -22.60 -3.74
C GLY A 214 16.53 -21.23 -4.17
N HIS A 215 15.22 -21.07 -4.38
CA HIS A 215 14.64 -19.77 -4.73
C HIS A 215 14.79 -18.75 -3.58
N ASP A 216 14.98 -17.49 -3.93
CA ASP A 216 15.04 -16.38 -2.97
C ASP A 216 13.68 -16.09 -2.35
N VAL A 217 12.62 -16.09 -3.18
CA VAL A 217 11.26 -15.69 -2.77
C VAL A 217 10.23 -16.68 -3.29
N MET A 218 9.26 -17.02 -2.44
CA MET A 218 8.04 -17.70 -2.84
C MET A 218 6.82 -16.79 -2.60
N ILE A 219 5.97 -16.62 -3.60
CA ILE A 219 4.73 -15.82 -3.50
C ILE A 219 3.53 -16.75 -3.73
N ALA A 220 2.63 -16.84 -2.75
CA ALA A 220 1.41 -17.65 -2.85
C ALA A 220 0.19 -16.78 -3.13
N ASP A 221 -0.51 -17.06 -4.23
CA ASP A 221 -1.86 -16.52 -4.50
C ASP A 221 -2.91 -17.30 -3.70
N THR A 222 -4.04 -16.68 -3.40
CA THR A 222 -5.14 -17.31 -2.63
C THR A 222 -6.51 -16.95 -3.18
N ALA A 223 -7.53 -17.75 -2.85
CA ALA A 223 -8.90 -17.41 -3.17
C ALA A 223 -9.37 -16.14 -2.43
N GLY A 224 -10.35 -15.42 -3.01
CA GLY A 224 -10.88 -14.16 -2.44
C GLY A 224 -12.39 -14.13 -2.20
N ARG A 225 -13.04 -15.29 -2.05
CA ARG A 225 -14.51 -15.42 -1.96
C ARG A 225 -15.05 -15.05 -0.57
N LEU A 226 -15.03 -13.76 -0.21
CA LEU A 226 -15.44 -13.29 1.12
C LEU A 226 -16.93 -13.50 1.46
N HIS A 227 -17.81 -13.79 0.49
CA HIS A 227 -19.22 -14.09 0.78
C HIS A 227 -19.41 -15.38 1.60
N ASN A 228 -18.40 -16.26 1.62
CA ASN A 228 -18.34 -17.42 2.49
C ASN A 228 -17.20 -17.26 3.52
N LYS A 229 -17.34 -16.27 4.41
CA LYS A 229 -16.28 -15.81 5.31
C LYS A 229 -15.64 -16.93 6.12
N ALA A 230 -16.44 -17.80 6.75
CA ALA A 230 -15.93 -18.85 7.64
C ALA A 230 -14.99 -19.81 6.90
N ASN A 231 -15.45 -20.36 5.78
CA ASN A 231 -14.67 -21.33 4.99
C ASN A 231 -13.39 -20.71 4.42
N LEU A 232 -13.45 -19.45 3.96
CA LEU A 232 -12.26 -18.74 3.47
C LEU A 232 -11.21 -18.56 4.59
N MET A 233 -11.63 -18.15 5.78
CA MET A 233 -10.71 -17.93 6.90
C MET A 233 -10.09 -19.23 7.39
N GLU A 234 -10.85 -20.32 7.45
CA GLU A 234 -10.33 -21.65 7.78
C GLU A 234 -9.30 -22.13 6.75
N GLU A 235 -9.56 -21.93 5.47
CA GLU A 235 -8.62 -22.26 4.39
C GLU A 235 -7.30 -21.47 4.52
N LEU A 236 -7.39 -20.15 4.75
CA LEU A 236 -6.21 -19.30 4.93
C LEU A 236 -5.41 -19.67 6.19
N LYS A 237 -6.08 -20.00 7.30
CA LYS A 237 -5.43 -20.50 8.53
C LYS A 237 -4.72 -21.83 8.28
N LYS A 238 -5.34 -22.75 7.52
CA LYS A 238 -4.74 -24.02 7.13
C LYS A 238 -3.48 -23.82 6.28
N ILE A 239 -3.54 -22.93 5.28
CA ILE A 239 -2.38 -22.54 4.46
C ILE A 239 -1.25 -22.01 5.34
N LYS A 240 -1.54 -21.06 6.23
CA LYS A 240 -0.55 -20.46 7.14
C LYS A 240 0.12 -21.50 8.05
N LYS A 241 -0.66 -22.44 8.59
CA LYS A 241 -0.16 -23.54 9.42
C LYS A 241 0.80 -24.45 8.65
N ILE A 242 0.50 -24.74 7.39
CA ILE A 242 1.38 -25.55 6.53
C ILE A 242 2.66 -24.80 6.21
N MET A 243 2.56 -23.51 5.87
CA MET A 243 3.73 -22.66 5.63
C MET A 243 4.70 -22.70 6.81
N GLY A 244 4.21 -22.42 8.02
CA GLY A 244 5.05 -22.41 9.23
C GLY A 244 5.61 -23.78 9.63
N ARG A 245 4.96 -24.88 9.23
CA ARG A 245 5.46 -26.24 9.47
C ARG A 245 6.62 -26.60 8.53
N GLU A 246 6.54 -26.21 7.27
CA GLU A 246 7.56 -26.53 6.27
C GLU A 246 8.72 -25.53 6.23
N ASN A 247 8.47 -24.29 6.64
CA ASN A 247 9.44 -23.21 6.71
C ASN A 247 9.18 -22.41 8.01
N PRO A 248 9.95 -22.65 9.09
CA PRO A 248 9.77 -21.94 10.35
C PRO A 248 9.78 -20.41 10.17
N GLY A 249 8.78 -19.71 10.71
CA GLY A 249 8.61 -18.27 10.49
C GLY A 249 7.77 -17.90 9.27
N ALA A 250 7.48 -18.84 8.37
CA ALA A 250 6.60 -18.60 7.24
C ALA A 250 5.10 -18.58 7.62
N PRO A 251 4.27 -17.80 6.90
CA PRO A 251 4.67 -16.77 5.94
C PRO A 251 5.38 -15.63 6.66
N HIS A 252 6.52 -15.21 6.10
CA HIS A 252 7.31 -14.08 6.58
C HIS A 252 6.52 -12.78 6.39
N GLU A 253 5.66 -12.77 5.37
CA GLU A 253 4.79 -11.65 5.06
C GLU A 253 3.40 -12.11 4.63
N THR A 254 2.37 -11.55 5.24
CA THR A 254 0.96 -11.72 4.84
C THR A 254 0.45 -10.39 4.30
N LEU A 255 0.42 -10.26 2.98
CA LEU A 255 0.02 -9.05 2.27
C LEU A 255 -1.47 -9.08 1.93
N LEU A 256 -2.22 -8.13 2.49
CA LEU A 256 -3.63 -7.94 2.16
C LEU A 256 -3.78 -6.94 1.01
N VAL A 257 -4.34 -7.39 -0.10
CA VAL A 257 -4.62 -6.53 -1.26
C VAL A 257 -6.03 -5.98 -1.18
N LEU A 258 -6.13 -4.65 -1.10
CA LEU A 258 -7.37 -3.89 -0.99
C LEU A 258 -7.57 -2.98 -2.20
N ASP A 259 -8.84 -2.83 -2.60
CA ASP A 259 -9.25 -1.89 -3.64
C ASP A 259 -9.51 -0.51 -3.03
N GLY A 260 -8.66 0.46 -3.38
CA GLY A 260 -8.74 1.84 -2.90
C GLY A 260 -10.01 2.59 -3.32
N ALA A 261 -10.77 2.08 -4.30
CA ALA A 261 -12.06 2.66 -4.68
C ALA A 261 -13.21 2.29 -3.72
N THR A 262 -13.01 1.32 -2.83
CA THR A 262 -14.09 0.77 -1.98
C THR A 262 -14.33 1.55 -0.68
N GLY A 263 -13.50 2.55 -0.36
CA GLY A 263 -13.67 3.43 0.81
C GLY A 263 -13.78 2.64 2.12
N GLN A 264 -14.73 3.02 3.00
CA GLN A 264 -14.93 2.38 4.32
C GLN A 264 -15.12 0.84 4.28
N ASN A 265 -15.53 0.27 3.15
CA ASN A 265 -15.59 -1.19 3.01
C ASN A 265 -14.19 -1.84 3.09
N ALA A 266 -13.14 -1.18 2.56
CA ALA A 266 -11.77 -1.65 2.66
C ALA A 266 -11.30 -1.74 4.13
N VAL A 267 -11.65 -0.75 4.95
CA VAL A 267 -11.32 -0.72 6.39
C VAL A 267 -11.92 -1.93 7.11
N ASN A 268 -13.21 -2.21 6.89
CA ASN A 268 -13.88 -3.35 7.51
C ASN A 268 -13.32 -4.69 7.03
N GLN A 269 -13.00 -4.81 5.74
CA GLN A 269 -12.36 -6.02 5.20
C GLN A 269 -10.99 -6.24 5.84
N ALA A 270 -10.19 -5.19 5.94
CA ALA A 270 -8.86 -5.27 6.49
C ALA A 270 -8.85 -5.68 7.96
N ARG A 271 -9.79 -5.18 8.76
CA ARG A 271 -10.02 -5.65 10.13
C ARG A 271 -10.28 -7.16 10.18
N VAL A 272 -11.26 -7.63 9.39
CA VAL A 272 -11.64 -9.06 9.39
C VAL A 272 -10.47 -9.98 8.99
N PHE A 273 -9.72 -9.63 7.94
CA PHE A 273 -8.56 -10.43 7.54
C PHE A 273 -7.43 -10.40 8.57
N HIS A 274 -7.20 -9.24 9.20
CA HIS A 274 -6.17 -9.11 10.22
C HIS A 274 -6.51 -9.94 11.46
N ASP A 275 -7.72 -9.83 11.97
CA ASP A 275 -8.18 -10.56 13.17
C ASP A 275 -8.11 -12.09 12.96
N GLU A 276 -8.42 -12.56 11.75
CA GLU A 276 -8.52 -14.00 11.46
C GLU A 276 -7.21 -14.63 11.01
N VAL A 277 -6.38 -13.93 10.23
CA VAL A 277 -5.21 -14.52 9.56
C VAL A 277 -3.89 -13.86 10.01
N GLY A 278 -3.94 -12.65 10.57
CA GLY A 278 -2.76 -11.88 10.96
C GLY A 278 -2.05 -11.29 9.75
N VAL A 279 -2.53 -10.13 9.29
CA VAL A 279 -1.98 -9.35 8.18
C VAL A 279 -0.77 -8.54 8.66
N THR A 280 0.33 -8.57 7.90
CA THR A 280 1.58 -7.85 8.23
C THR A 280 1.81 -6.63 7.34
N GLY A 281 1.14 -6.54 6.20
CA GLY A 281 1.25 -5.40 5.30
C GLY A 281 0.05 -5.29 4.36
N ILE A 282 -0.21 -4.07 3.89
CA ILE A 282 -1.31 -3.77 2.98
C ILE A 282 -0.75 -3.37 1.61
N VAL A 283 -1.39 -3.88 0.57
CA VAL A 283 -1.23 -3.40 -0.80
C VAL A 283 -2.52 -2.72 -1.22
N LEU A 284 -2.44 -1.46 -1.61
CA LEU A 284 -3.59 -0.73 -2.13
C LEU A 284 -3.52 -0.69 -3.63
N THR A 285 -4.60 -1.05 -4.31
CA THR A 285 -4.69 -1.02 -5.76
C THR A 285 -5.78 -0.08 -6.21
N LYS A 286 -5.83 0.18 -7.53
CA LYS A 286 -6.86 1.00 -8.18
C LYS A 286 -6.98 2.40 -7.57
N LEU A 287 -5.84 2.96 -7.20
CA LEU A 287 -5.77 4.36 -6.81
C LEU A 287 -5.94 5.29 -8.03
N ASP A 288 -5.84 4.75 -9.24
CA ASP A 288 -6.17 5.45 -10.48
C ASP A 288 -7.68 5.67 -10.61
N GLY A 289 -8.10 6.93 -10.56
CA GLY A 289 -9.48 7.33 -10.84
C GLY A 289 -10.45 7.26 -9.66
N THR A 290 -9.96 7.05 -8.44
CA THR A 290 -10.79 7.09 -7.22
C THR A 290 -10.87 8.50 -6.64
N ALA A 291 -12.05 8.85 -6.11
CA ALA A 291 -12.25 10.04 -5.27
C ALA A 291 -11.99 9.76 -3.78
N LYS A 292 -11.72 8.50 -3.43
CA LYS A 292 -11.68 8.00 -2.05
C LYS A 292 -10.27 7.74 -1.54
N GLY A 293 -9.27 8.49 -2.01
CA GLY A 293 -7.87 8.34 -1.62
C GLY A 293 -7.61 8.50 -0.12
N GLY A 294 -8.46 9.21 0.64
CA GLY A 294 -8.30 9.36 2.09
C GLY A 294 -8.48 8.06 2.88
N VAL A 295 -9.11 7.03 2.31
CA VAL A 295 -9.34 5.73 2.96
C VAL A 295 -8.05 5.08 3.45
N VAL A 296 -6.94 5.33 2.74
CA VAL A 296 -5.61 4.79 3.03
C VAL A 296 -5.17 5.18 4.44
N ILE A 297 -5.39 6.44 4.79
CA ILE A 297 -5.02 7.03 6.07
C ILE A 297 -5.84 6.38 7.19
N ASN A 298 -7.13 6.18 6.95
CA ASN A 298 -8.05 5.55 7.89
C ASN A 298 -7.70 4.08 8.17
N ILE A 299 -7.35 3.33 7.13
CA ILE A 299 -6.92 1.93 7.26
C ILE A 299 -5.67 1.84 8.14
N MET A 300 -4.68 2.70 7.89
CA MET A 300 -3.43 2.70 8.64
C MET A 300 -3.64 3.10 10.10
N GLU A 301 -4.43 4.15 10.38
CA GLU A 301 -4.73 4.57 11.75
C GLU A 301 -5.48 3.49 12.54
N LYS A 302 -6.51 2.88 11.94
CA LYS A 302 -7.37 1.92 12.66
C LYS A 302 -6.72 0.58 12.91
N LEU A 303 -5.91 0.10 11.97
CA LEU A 303 -5.33 -1.24 12.05
C LEU A 303 -3.88 -1.22 12.52
N ARG A 304 -3.20 -0.07 12.46
CA ARG A 304 -1.78 0.07 12.76
C ARG A 304 -0.90 -0.88 11.93
N ILE A 305 -1.36 -1.22 10.72
CA ILE A 305 -0.66 -2.07 9.76
C ILE A 305 -0.05 -1.17 8.67
N PRO A 306 1.22 -1.37 8.28
CA PRO A 306 1.83 -0.60 7.21
C PRO A 306 1.13 -0.86 5.88
N VAL A 307 0.81 0.20 5.14
CA VAL A 307 0.71 0.11 3.68
C VAL A 307 2.14 0.01 3.16
N LYS A 308 2.45 -1.09 2.47
CA LYS A 308 3.78 -1.36 1.92
C LYS A 308 3.87 -1.02 0.45
N LEU A 309 2.80 -1.26 -0.29
CA LEU A 309 2.76 -1.09 -1.72
C LEU A 309 1.49 -0.38 -2.17
N ILE A 310 1.62 0.42 -3.24
CA ILE A 310 0.52 1.08 -3.92
C ILE A 310 0.55 0.78 -5.43
N GLY A 311 -0.60 0.44 -5.97
CA GLY A 311 -0.88 0.19 -7.37
C GLY A 311 -1.63 1.39 -7.97
N ILE A 312 -1.01 2.05 -8.94
CA ILE A 312 -1.50 3.31 -9.53
C ILE A 312 -1.81 3.21 -11.04
N GLY A 313 -2.04 2.00 -11.53
CA GLY A 313 -2.32 1.73 -12.93
C GLY A 313 -2.20 0.25 -13.29
N GLU A 314 -2.31 -0.07 -14.56
CA GLU A 314 -2.28 -1.45 -15.08
C GLU A 314 -0.89 -1.90 -15.55
N GLY A 315 0.02 -0.96 -15.81
CA GLY A 315 1.38 -1.24 -16.28
C GLY A 315 2.20 -2.02 -15.26
N ILE A 316 3.20 -2.75 -15.76
CA ILE A 316 4.07 -3.61 -14.96
C ILE A 316 4.82 -2.83 -13.87
N ASP A 317 5.21 -1.58 -14.19
CA ASP A 317 5.94 -0.68 -13.29
C ASP A 317 5.02 0.16 -12.37
N ASP A 318 3.70 -0.03 -12.46
CA ASP A 318 2.72 0.78 -11.70
C ASP A 318 2.44 0.21 -10.30
N LEU A 319 3.34 -0.63 -9.76
CA LEU A 319 3.35 -1.07 -8.36
C LEU A 319 4.60 -0.53 -7.67
N ARG A 320 4.42 0.25 -6.60
CA ARG A 320 5.53 0.96 -5.94
C ARG A 320 5.43 0.86 -4.43
N GLU A 321 6.58 1.03 -3.78
CA GLU A 321 6.62 1.20 -2.33
C GLU A 321 5.84 2.43 -1.91
N PHE A 322 5.12 2.30 -0.80
CA PHE A 322 4.36 3.39 -0.24
C PHE A 322 5.28 4.38 0.47
N ASN A 323 5.13 5.66 0.13
CA ASN A 323 5.78 6.75 0.83
C ASN A 323 4.69 7.70 1.33
N ALA A 324 4.60 7.86 2.65
CA ALA A 324 3.57 8.67 3.29
C ALA A 324 3.63 10.14 2.84
N LYS A 325 4.83 10.70 2.73
CA LYS A 325 5.02 12.10 2.31
C LYS A 325 4.59 12.29 0.86
N ASP A 326 5.09 11.47 -0.06
CA ASP A 326 4.74 11.56 -1.48
C ASP A 326 3.23 11.37 -1.70
N PHE A 327 2.61 10.47 -0.93
CA PHE A 327 1.18 10.24 -0.97
C PHE A 327 0.36 11.45 -0.49
N VAL A 328 0.69 12.00 0.68
CA VAL A 328 0.02 13.21 1.21
C VAL A 328 0.24 14.39 0.28
N ASP A 329 1.46 14.62 -0.20
CA ASP A 329 1.73 15.70 -1.15
C ASP A 329 0.96 15.54 -2.46
N ALA A 330 0.83 14.32 -2.99
CA ALA A 330 0.04 14.06 -4.19
C ALA A 330 -1.47 14.37 -3.99
N ILE A 331 -2.03 14.04 -2.82
CA ILE A 331 -3.44 14.33 -2.48
C ILE A 331 -3.72 15.84 -2.42
N PHE A 332 -2.76 16.63 -1.94
CA PHE A 332 -2.90 18.07 -1.73
C PHE A 332 -2.20 18.91 -2.82
N THR A 333 -1.82 18.29 -3.94
CA THR A 333 -1.18 19.01 -5.04
C THR A 333 -2.16 20.01 -5.64
N GLY A 334 -1.75 21.27 -5.79
CA GLY A 334 -2.58 22.31 -6.41
C GLY A 334 -3.66 22.91 -5.51
N VAL A 335 -3.69 22.59 -4.22
CA VAL A 335 -4.29 23.51 -3.24
C VAL A 335 -3.45 24.79 -3.33
N ALA A 336 -4.09 25.95 -3.53
CA ALA A 336 -3.40 27.23 -3.63
C ALA A 336 -2.71 27.54 -2.29
N VAL A 337 -1.49 27.03 -2.12
CA VAL A 337 -0.55 27.57 -1.15
C VAL A 337 -0.15 28.91 -1.77
N GLY A 338 -0.66 30.00 -1.21
CA GLY A 338 -0.26 31.34 -1.62
C GLY A 338 1.25 31.34 -1.84
N SER A 339 1.66 31.74 -3.04
CA SER A 339 3.04 31.76 -3.49
C SER A 339 3.97 32.15 -2.34
N GLU A 340 4.87 31.25 -1.95
CA GLU A 340 6.12 31.72 -1.37
C GLU A 340 6.69 32.69 -2.40
N GLU A 341 6.76 33.97 -2.03
CA GLU A 341 7.56 34.96 -2.73
C GLU A 341 8.97 34.36 -2.85
N GLN A 342 9.28 33.85 -4.03
CA GLN A 342 10.66 33.76 -4.47
C GLN A 342 11.08 35.22 -4.72
N GLU A 343 12.00 35.72 -3.89
CA GLU A 343 12.69 37.00 -4.11
C GLU A 343 13.24 37.13 -5.53
#